data_AF-A0A5B7C8T9-F1
#
_entry.id   AF-A0A5B7C8T9-F1
#
_cell.length_a   1.000
_cell.length_b   1.000
_cell.length_c   1.000
_cell.angle_alpha   90.00
_cell.angle_beta   90.00
_cell.angle_gamma   90.00
#
_symmetry.space_group_name_H-M   'P 1'
#
loop_
_entity.id
_entity.type
_entity.pdbx_description
1 polymer ?
#
loop_
_entity_poly.entity_id
_entity_poly.type
_entity_poly.pdbx_seq_one_letter_code
_entity_poly.pdbx_strand_id
1 'polypeptide(L)'
;DNFGVTSYICFIDSLIDRAEDVKVLRRKGILLNFLGSDEQVAELFNEIAIDLVPNPDAYADVKMHIENRYKNKVKVWMSDWLHTHFSSPWTVLAFTGAIVALVLSLIQTYFAFFPREPPPPPSQSS
;
A
#
# COMPACT_ATOMS: atom_id res chain seq x y z
N ASP A 1 14.79 36.44 -0.75
CA ASP A 1 15.27 35.17 -0.20
C ASP A 1 15.15 34.05 -1.23
N ASN A 2 16.27 33.56 -1.77
CA ASN A 2 16.30 32.54 -2.83
C ASN A 2 15.73 31.17 -2.41
N PHE A 3 15.61 30.90 -1.11
CA PHE A 3 15.16 29.62 -0.61
C PHE A 3 13.65 29.39 -0.74
N GLY A 4 12.83 30.44 -0.79
CA GLY A 4 11.36 30.28 -0.79
C GLY A 4 10.83 29.60 -2.06
N VAL A 5 11.30 30.05 -3.23
CA VAL A 5 10.92 29.50 -4.54
C VAL A 5 11.45 28.08 -4.69
N THR A 6 12.73 27.85 -4.38
CA THR A 6 13.35 26.51 -4.37
C THR A 6 12.59 25.55 -3.46
N SER A 7 12.28 25.95 -2.22
CA SER A 7 11.56 25.10 -1.28
C SER A 7 10.15 24.77 -1.73
N TYR A 8 9.49 25.72 -2.41
CA TYR A 8 8.17 25.49 -2.98
C TYR A 8 8.23 24.50 -4.15
N ILE A 9 9.21 24.65 -5.04
CA ILE A 9 9.43 23.72 -6.16
C ILE A 9 9.67 22.30 -5.64
N CYS A 10 10.60 22.12 -4.69
CA CYS A 10 10.85 20.81 -4.08
C CYS A 10 9.64 20.26 -3.30
N PHE A 11 8.80 21.13 -2.74
CA PHE A 11 7.55 20.70 -2.11
C PHE A 11 6.56 20.17 -3.14
N ILE A 12 6.34 20.88 -4.24
CA ILE A 12 5.44 20.45 -5.31
C ILE A 12 5.95 19.19 -6.01
N ASP A 13 7.26 19.11 -6.26
CA ASP A 13 7.94 17.91 -6.75
C ASP A 13 7.69 16.70 -5.82
N SER A 14 7.78 16.87 -4.50
CA SER A 14 7.45 15.77 -3.56
C SER A 14 5.99 15.30 -3.59
N LEU A 15 5.09 16.03 -4.27
CA LEU A 15 3.69 15.64 -4.47
C LEU A 15 3.41 15.09 -5.88
N ILE A 16 4.37 15.20 -6.81
CA ILE A 16 4.20 14.85 -8.22
C ILE A 16 5.26 13.80 -8.57
N ASP A 17 4.83 12.60 -8.91
CA ASP A 17 5.71 11.60 -9.53
C ASP A 17 5.32 11.43 -11.02
N ARG A 18 4.01 11.51 -11.30
CA ARG A 18 3.44 11.24 -12.63
C ARG A 18 2.36 12.24 -13.03
N ALA A 19 1.95 12.20 -14.30
CA ALA A 19 0.89 13.04 -14.86
C ALA A 19 -0.44 12.93 -14.09
N GLU A 20 -0.74 11.76 -13.51
CA GLU A 20 -1.92 11.55 -12.69
C GLU A 20 -1.94 12.43 -11.44
N ASP A 21 -0.79 12.65 -10.82
CA ASP A 21 -0.66 13.50 -9.62
C ASP A 21 -0.91 14.95 -9.99
N VAL A 22 -0.31 15.42 -11.09
CA VAL A 22 -0.55 16.75 -11.66
C VAL A 22 -2.05 16.96 -11.90
N LYS A 23 -2.71 15.99 -12.52
CA LYS A 23 -4.16 16.04 -12.80
C LYS A 23 -4.98 16.18 -11.51
N VAL A 24 -4.61 15.47 -10.44
CA VAL A 24 -5.26 15.60 -9.13
C VAL A 24 -5.04 16.99 -8.55
N LEU A 25 -3.80 17.47 -8.52
CA LEU A 25 -3.46 18.79 -7.97
C LEU A 25 -4.17 19.92 -8.73
N ARG A 26 -4.24 19.85 -10.06
CA ARG A 26 -5.00 20.78 -10.89
C ARG A 26 -6.48 20.76 -10.61
N ARG A 27 -7.10 19.58 -10.55
CA ARG A 27 -8.52 19.42 -10.21
C ARG A 27 -8.86 19.98 -8.83
N LYS A 28 -7.88 20.00 -7.92
CA LYS A 28 -8.00 20.60 -6.58
C LYS A 28 -7.63 22.08 -6.53
N GLY A 29 -7.23 22.68 -7.65
CA GLY A 29 -6.85 24.10 -7.73
C GLY A 29 -5.52 24.42 -7.05
N ILE A 30 -4.70 23.40 -6.75
CA ILE A 30 -3.39 23.56 -6.11
C ILE A 30 -2.32 23.93 -7.14
N LEU A 31 -2.46 23.42 -8.37
CA LEU A 31 -1.54 23.64 -9.46
C LEU A 31 -2.27 24.19 -10.68
N LEU A 32 -1.71 25.21 -11.31
CA LEU A 32 -2.15 25.71 -12.62
C LEU A 32 -1.24 25.13 -13.69
N ASN A 33 -1.84 24.56 -14.74
CA ASN A 33 -1.09 24.02 -15.86
C ASN A 33 -1.07 25.04 -17.00
N PHE A 34 0.13 25.52 -17.32
CA PHE A 34 0.40 26.41 -18.44
C PHE A 34 1.17 25.70 -19.58
N LEU A 35 1.43 24.40 -19.42
CA LEU A 35 2.03 23.51 -20.40
C LEU A 35 0.93 22.79 -21.20
N GLY A 36 1.33 22.12 -22.28
CA GLY A 36 0.41 21.46 -23.21
C GLY A 36 -0.23 20.20 -22.65
N SER A 37 0.39 19.55 -21.66
CA SER A 37 -0.14 18.34 -21.03
C SER A 37 0.25 18.22 -19.55
N ASP A 38 -0.35 17.26 -18.85
CA ASP A 38 -0.03 16.99 -17.44
C ASP A 38 1.31 16.24 -17.31
N GLU A 39 1.69 15.46 -18.32
CA GLU A 39 2.99 14.78 -18.45
C GLU A 39 4.13 15.80 -18.51
N GLN A 40 4.00 16.84 -19.33
CA GLN A 40 5.01 17.89 -19.45
C GLN A 40 5.23 18.64 -18.13
N VAL A 41 4.18 18.80 -17.32
CA VAL A 41 4.31 19.41 -15.99
C VAL A 41 5.07 18.48 -15.05
N ALA A 42 4.74 17.18 -15.04
CA ALA A 42 5.43 16.19 -14.20
C ALA A 42 6.92 16.11 -14.55
N GLU A 43 7.25 16.04 -15.84
CA GLU A 43 8.63 16.06 -16.32
C GLU A 43 9.37 17.33 -15.87
N LEU A 44 8.75 18.51 -16.01
CA LEU A 44 9.37 19.77 -15.60
C LEU A 44 9.72 19.78 -14.10
N PHE A 45 8.79 19.38 -13.22
CA PHE A 45 9.03 19.40 -11.78
C PHE A 45 10.10 18.37 -11.37
N ASN A 46 10.02 17.16 -11.91
CA ASN A 46 10.99 16.10 -11.65
C ASN A 46 12.41 16.49 -12.12
N GLU A 47 12.52 17.24 -13.22
CA GLU A 47 13.82 17.67 -13.77
C GLU A 47 14.39 18.87 -13.01
N ILE A 48 13.57 19.90 -12.74
CA ILE A 48 14.04 21.13 -12.10
C ILE A 48 14.42 20.92 -10.63
N ALA A 49 13.87 19.90 -9.94
CA ALA A 49 14.11 19.67 -8.53
C ALA A 49 15.44 18.96 -8.21
N ILE A 50 16.10 18.35 -9.19
CA ILE A 50 17.27 17.46 -9.00
C ILE A 50 18.42 18.14 -8.24
N ASP A 51 18.75 19.38 -8.62
CA ASP A 51 19.91 20.11 -8.07
C ASP A 51 19.51 21.22 -7.09
N LEU A 52 18.25 21.23 -6.65
CA LEU A 52 17.74 22.24 -5.73
C LEU A 52 17.97 21.84 -4.27
N VAL A 53 18.47 22.80 -3.49
CA VAL A 53 18.64 22.64 -2.04
C VAL A 53 17.54 23.43 -1.31
N PRO A 54 16.42 22.78 -0.94
CA PRO A 54 15.32 23.46 -0.27
C PRO A 54 15.69 23.79 1.18
N ASN A 55 14.98 24.76 1.77
CA ASN A 55 14.90 24.88 3.21
C ASN A 55 13.99 23.74 3.72
N PRO A 56 14.51 22.79 4.54
CA PRO A 56 13.72 21.66 5.02
C PRO A 56 12.50 22.10 5.85
N ASP A 57 12.55 23.27 6.48
CA ASP A 57 11.52 23.74 7.40
C ASP A 57 10.38 24.51 6.70
N ALA A 58 10.60 25.01 5.48
CA ALA A 58 9.69 25.95 4.82
C ALA A 58 8.27 25.39 4.59
N TYR A 59 8.12 24.07 4.45
CA TYR A 59 6.84 23.38 4.25
C TYR A 59 6.69 22.14 5.16
N ALA A 60 7.49 22.02 6.21
CA ALA A 60 7.46 20.88 7.12
C ALA A 60 6.07 20.71 7.77
N ASP A 61 5.48 21.79 8.27
CA ASP A 61 4.14 21.78 8.87
C ASP A 61 3.05 21.35 7.88
N VAL A 62 3.16 21.80 6.63
CA VAL A 62 2.20 21.45 5.56
C VAL A 62 2.32 19.95 5.24
N LYS A 63 3.53 19.43 5.06
CA LYS A 63 3.79 18.00 4.84
C LYS A 63 3.23 17.17 6.01
N MET A 64 3.50 17.59 7.24
CA MET A 64 2.99 16.94 8.45
C MET A 64 1.45 16.91 8.49
N HIS A 65 0.78 18.00 8.15
CA HIS A 65 -0.69 18.05 8.11
C HIS A 65 -1.28 17.12 7.04
N ILE A 66 -0.68 17.07 5.84
CA ILE A 66 -1.10 16.17 4.76
C ILE A 66 -0.95 14.71 5.22
N GLU A 67 0.22 14.34 5.77
CA GLU A 67 0.47 13.00 6.27
C GLU A 67 -0.49 12.61 7.39
N ASN A 68 -0.71 13.50 8.36
CA ASN A 68 -1.59 13.22 9.49
C ASN A 68 -3.03 13.02 9.02
N ARG A 69 -3.48 13.82 8.03
CA ARG A 69 -4.80 13.65 7.42
C ARG A 69 -4.92 12.31 6.69
N TYR A 70 -3.89 11.91 5.94
CA TYR A 70 -3.87 10.62 5.25
C TYR A 70 -3.87 9.45 6.25
N LYS A 71 -2.97 9.46 7.23
CA LYS A 71 -2.88 8.45 8.30
C LYS A 71 -4.20 8.32 9.06
N ASN A 72 -4.86 9.44 9.38
CA ASN A 72 -6.17 9.40 10.03
C ASN A 72 -7.25 8.77 9.15
N LYS A 73 -7.29 9.05 7.84
CA LYS A 73 -8.22 8.39 6.92
C LYS A 73 -7.97 6.88 6.84
N VAL A 74 -6.70 6.47 6.75
CA VAL A 74 -6.33 5.04 6.76
C VAL A 74 -6.77 4.37 8.06
N LYS A 75 -6.56 5.02 9.20
CA LYS A 75 -7.02 4.51 10.50
C LYS A 75 -8.54 4.35 10.57
N VAL A 76 -9.30 5.33 10.07
CA VAL A 76 -10.77 5.25 10.02
C VAL A 76 -11.20 4.10 9.12
N TRP A 77 -10.65 4.01 7.91
CA TRP A 77 -10.99 2.92 6.99
C TRP A 77 -10.63 1.54 7.54
N MET A 78 -9.46 1.41 8.18
CA MET A 78 -9.05 0.17 8.83
C MET A 78 -9.98 -0.18 9.99
N SER A 79 -10.40 0.82 10.78
CA SER A 79 -11.38 0.64 11.84
C SER A 79 -12.72 0.16 11.28
N ASP A 80 -13.22 0.78 10.21
CA ASP A 80 -14.48 0.41 9.57
C ASP A 80 -14.42 -0.98 8.96
N TRP A 81 -13.29 -1.36 8.36
CA TRP A 81 -13.08 -2.70 7.79
C TRP A 81 -13.02 -3.77 8.88
N LEU A 82 -12.23 -3.54 9.94
CA LEU A 82 -12.14 -4.44 11.09
C LEU A 82 -13.51 -4.61 11.76
N HIS A 83 -14.24 -3.51 11.94
CA HIS A 83 -15.60 -3.57 12.43
C HIS A 83 -16.45 -4.40 11.46
N THR A 84 -16.63 -3.97 10.21
CA THR A 84 -17.55 -4.65 9.28
C THR A 84 -17.27 -6.15 9.07
N HIS A 85 -15.99 -6.55 9.03
CA HIS A 85 -15.61 -7.96 8.78
C HIS A 85 -15.42 -8.79 10.05
N PHE A 86 -15.07 -8.19 11.19
CA PHE A 86 -14.75 -8.90 12.44
C PHE A 86 -15.57 -8.44 13.65
N SER A 87 -16.65 -7.66 13.45
CA SER A 87 -17.55 -7.18 14.52
C SER A 87 -18.26 -8.26 15.30
N SER A 88 -18.49 -9.44 14.69
CA SER A 88 -19.22 -10.52 15.32
C SER A 88 -18.24 -11.59 15.82
N PRO A 89 -18.28 -11.96 17.11
CA PRO A 89 -17.55 -13.10 17.64
C PRO A 89 -17.76 -14.37 16.80
N TRP A 90 -18.96 -14.52 16.22
CA TRP A 90 -19.30 -15.64 15.35
C TRP A 90 -18.56 -15.64 14.01
N THR A 91 -18.32 -14.47 13.42
CA THR A 91 -17.57 -14.35 12.16
C THR A 91 -16.10 -14.71 12.38
N VAL A 92 -15.53 -14.27 13.51
CA VAL A 92 -14.17 -14.68 13.91
C VAL A 92 -14.10 -16.19 14.07
N LEU A 93 -15.05 -16.79 14.79
CA LEU A 93 -15.10 -18.22 15.02
C LEU A 93 -15.25 -19.02 13.71
N ALA A 94 -16.11 -18.58 12.80
CA ALA A 94 -16.31 -19.20 11.49
C ALA A 94 -15.05 -19.12 10.62
N PHE A 95 -14.38 -17.96 10.60
CA PHE A 95 -13.13 -17.77 9.88
C PHE A 95 -12.01 -18.66 10.42
N THR A 96 -11.85 -18.72 11.75
CA THR A 96 -10.90 -19.63 12.39
C THR A 96 -11.23 -21.09 12.08
N GLY A 97 -12.51 -21.47 12.14
CA GLY A 97 -12.95 -22.82 11.78
C GLY A 97 -12.62 -23.17 10.32
N ALA A 98 -12.81 -22.25 9.38
CA ALA A 98 -12.47 -22.45 7.97
C ALA A 98 -10.96 -22.67 7.77
N ILE A 99 -10.11 -21.91 8.46
CA ILE A 99 -8.65 -22.12 8.43
C ILE A 99 -8.28 -23.50 8.96
N VAL A 100 -8.83 -23.89 10.11
CA VAL A 100 -8.58 -25.23 10.69
C VAL A 100 -9.02 -26.32 9.72
N ALA A 101 -10.19 -26.20 9.11
CA ALA A 101 -10.69 -27.15 8.12
C ALA A 101 -9.77 -27.24 6.88
N LEU A 102 -9.25 -26.11 6.38
CA LEU A 102 -8.29 -26.09 5.27
C LEU A 102 -6.98 -26.80 5.65
N VAL A 103 -6.42 -26.53 6.83
CA VAL A 103 -5.21 -27.19 7.32
C VAL A 103 -5.42 -28.70 7.44
N LEU A 104 -6.54 -29.13 8.02
CA LEU A 104 -6.90 -30.55 8.10
C LEU A 104 -7.03 -31.19 6.72
N SER A 105 -7.64 -30.48 5.76
CA SER A 105 -7.80 -30.96 4.38
C SER A 105 -6.45 -31.18 3.68
N LEU A 106 -5.49 -30.27 3.90
CA LEU A 106 -4.13 -30.42 3.38
C LEU A 106 -3.42 -31.63 4.01
N ILE A 107 -3.54 -31.81 5.32
CA ILE A 107 -2.97 -32.96 6.03
C ILE A 107 -3.56 -34.28 5.52
N GLN A 108 -4.89 -34.34 5.38
CA GLN A 108 -5.58 -35.52 4.86
C GLN A 108 -5.13 -35.85 3.43
N THR A 109 -5.03 -34.84 2.57
CA THR A 109 -4.57 -34.99 1.20
C THR A 109 -3.13 -35.51 1.18
N TYR A 110 -2.24 -34.94 2.00
CA TYR A 110 -0.87 -35.40 2.11
C TYR A 110 -0.77 -36.88 2.50
N PHE A 111 -1.48 -37.32 3.54
CA PHE A 111 -1.48 -38.72 3.97
C PHE A 111 -2.14 -39.67 2.95
N ALA A 112 -3.15 -39.22 2.21
CA ALA A 112 -3.80 -40.03 1.18
C ALA A 112 -2.87 -40.30 -0.01
N PHE A 113 -2.00 -39.36 -0.37
CA PHE A 113 -1.07 -39.50 -1.49
C PHE A 113 0.26 -40.18 -1.11
N PHE A 114 0.67 -40.16 0.16
CA PHE A 114 1.85 -40.87 0.66
C PHE A 114 1.49 -41.97 1.66
N PRO A 115 0.79 -43.05 1.24
CA PRO A 115 0.58 -44.19 2.11
C PRO A 115 1.95 -44.84 2.40
N ARG A 116 2.25 -45.10 3.68
CA ARG A 116 3.43 -45.90 4.06
C ARG A 116 3.33 -47.26 3.37
N GLU A 117 4.41 -47.68 2.71
CA GLU A 117 4.48 -48.99 2.08
C GLU A 117 4.08 -50.09 3.07
N PRO A 118 3.18 -51.01 2.67
CA PRO A 118 2.84 -52.14 3.52
C PRO A 118 4.09 -53.03 3.71
N PRO A 119 4.25 -53.65 4.89
CA PRO A 119 5.39 -54.51 5.17
C PRO A 119 5.45 -55.67 4.17
N PRO A 120 6.67 -56.12 3.78
CA PRO A 120 6.82 -57.18 2.80
C PRO A 120 6.18 -58.48 3.30
N PRO A 121 5.54 -59.27 2.40
CA PRO A 121 4.87 -60.49 2.79
C PRO A 121 5.86 -61.53 3.36
N PRO A 122 5.45 -62.35 4.33
CA PRO A 122 6.33 -63.33 4.95
C PRO A 122 6.80 -64.35 3.91
N SER A 123 8.11 -64.61 3.91
CA SER A 123 8.76 -65.61 3.07
C SER A 123 8.18 -66.98 3.35
N GLN A 124 7.53 -67.60 2.36
CA GLN A 124 7.15 -69.01 2.43
C GLN A 124 8.42 -69.85 2.28
N SER A 125 8.87 -70.45 3.38
CA SER A 125 9.90 -71.49 3.37
C SER A 125 9.24 -72.86 3.11
N SER A 126 9.58 -73.49 1.99
CA SER A 126 9.31 -74.91 1.71
C SER A 126 10.17 -75.84 2.56
#